data_AF-A0A2V8ZBE9-F1
#
_entry.id   AF-A0A2V8ZBE9-F1
#
_cell.length_a   1.000
_cell.length_b   1.000
_cell.length_c   1.000
_cell.angle_alpha   90.00
_cell.angle_beta   90.00
_cell.angle_gamma   90.00
#
_symmetry.space_group_name_H-M   'P 1'
#
loop_
_entity.id
_entity.type
_entity.pdbx_description
1 polymer ?
#
loop_
_entity_poly.entity_id
_entity_poly.type
_entity_poly.pdbx_seq_one_letter_code
_entity_poly.pdbx_strand_id
1 'polypeptide(L)'
;MSEERHLRGLNQERFASRLAQTLGTLNAVHAFREGNGRAQREFVRELAYKNSYWIDWSKVSREELYQASDASFMRGDNTFFEKLLRRAIEPIDRDKLPPPGARRTLRVT
;
A
#
# COMPACT_ATOMS: atom_id res chain seq x y z
N MET A 1 15.15 -5.97 -0.11
CA MET A 1 14.58 -5.06 0.91
C MET A 1 15.59 -4.62 1.98
N SER A 2 16.64 -5.39 2.28
CA SER A 2 17.73 -4.95 3.19
C SER A 2 18.46 -3.71 2.66
N GLU A 3 18.81 -3.70 1.37
CA GLU A 3 19.52 -2.60 0.72
C GLU A 3 18.70 -1.30 0.62
N GLU A 4 17.36 -1.42 0.51
CA GLU A 4 16.47 -0.26 0.39
C GLU A 4 16.02 0.33 1.74
N ARG A 5 16.63 -0.11 2.84
CA ARG A 5 16.32 0.31 4.22
C ARG A 5 14.83 0.31 4.55
N HIS A 6 14.05 -0.61 3.98
CA HIS A 6 12.59 -0.67 4.15
C HIS A 6 11.87 0.67 3.86
N LEU A 7 12.34 1.46 2.89
CA LEU A 7 11.74 2.73 2.47
C LEU A 7 11.77 3.85 3.54
N ARG A 8 12.64 3.73 4.55
CA ARG A 8 12.74 4.71 5.66
C ARG A 8 13.16 6.10 5.19
N GLY A 9 12.58 7.13 5.81
CA GLY A 9 12.97 8.53 5.65
C GLY A 9 12.52 9.19 4.34
N LEU A 10 11.67 8.53 3.56
CA LEU A 10 11.11 9.10 2.34
C LEU A 10 9.93 10.03 2.65
N ASN A 11 9.84 11.14 1.92
CA ASN A 11 8.60 11.93 1.86
C ASN A 11 7.47 11.14 1.20
N GLN A 12 6.24 11.61 1.36
CA GLN A 12 5.04 10.87 0.97
C GLN A 12 5.02 10.51 -0.51
N GLU A 13 5.44 11.42 -1.39
CA GLU A 13 5.47 11.22 -2.83
C GLU A 13 6.46 10.13 -3.23
N ARG A 14 7.70 10.21 -2.73
CA ARG A 14 8.73 9.19 -3.01
C ARG A 14 8.36 7.86 -2.36
N PHE A 15 7.79 7.89 -1.16
CA PHE A 15 7.32 6.70 -0.47
C PHE A 15 6.25 5.97 -1.29
N ALA A 16 5.21 6.68 -1.77
CA ALA A 16 4.16 6.11 -2.61
C ALA A 16 4.71 5.48 -3.89
N SER A 17 5.62 6.16 -4.58
CA SER A 17 6.26 5.64 -5.80
C SER A 17 7.06 4.36 -5.54
N ARG A 18 7.90 4.34 -4.48
CA ARG A 18 8.68 3.15 -4.13
C ARG A 18 7.81 2.00 -3.63
N LEU A 19 6.74 2.30 -2.90
CA LEU A 19 5.78 1.30 -2.45
C LEU A 19 5.01 0.70 -3.63
N ALA A 20 4.71 1.47 -4.68
CA ALA A 20 4.09 0.97 -5.91
C ALA A 20 4.98 -0.06 -6.62
N GLN A 21 6.29 0.20 -6.72
CA GLN A 21 7.24 -0.77 -7.29
C GLN A 21 7.32 -2.06 -6.46
N THR A 22 7.29 -1.92 -5.13
CA THR A 22 7.22 -3.07 -4.21
C THR A 22 5.94 -3.87 -4.42
N LEU A 23 4.79 -3.20 -4.50
CA LEU A 23 3.49 -3.82 -4.72
C LEU A 23 3.44 -4.52 -6.08
N GLY A 24 3.98 -3.91 -7.14
CA GLY A 24 4.09 -4.52 -8.46
C GLY A 24 4.95 -5.78 -8.46
N THR A 25 6.07 -5.78 -7.72
CA THR A 25 6.91 -6.97 -7.52
C THR A 25 6.12 -8.09 -6.82
N LEU A 26 5.41 -7.76 -5.74
CA LEU A 26 4.56 -8.74 -5.02
C LEU A 26 3.39 -9.24 -5.88
N ASN A 27 2.87 -8.39 -6.76
CA ASN A 27 1.83 -8.72 -7.72
C ASN A 27 2.37 -9.76 -8.72
N ALA A 28 3.53 -9.51 -9.33
CA ALA A 28 4.12 -10.44 -10.30
C ALA A 28 4.44 -11.83 -9.73
N VAL A 29 4.87 -11.90 -8.46
CA VAL A 29 5.27 -13.18 -7.85
C VAL A 29 4.09 -14.12 -7.58
N HIS A 30 2.89 -13.59 -7.25
CA HIS A 30 1.70 -14.41 -6.96
C HIS A 30 1.96 -15.62 -6.04
N ALA A 31 2.61 -15.39 -4.90
CA ALA A 31 3.20 -16.44 -4.06
C ALA A 31 2.24 -17.51 -3.50
N PHE A 32 0.93 -17.22 -3.44
CA PHE A 32 -0.06 -18.12 -2.83
C PHE A 32 -1.06 -18.66 -3.86
N ARG A 33 -1.64 -19.83 -3.59
CA ARG A 33 -2.72 -20.40 -4.41
C ARG A 33 -3.94 -19.48 -4.50
N GLU A 34 -4.31 -18.87 -3.36
CA GLU A 34 -5.43 -17.93 -3.25
C GLU A 34 -5.13 -16.87 -2.19
N GLY A 35 -5.83 -15.73 -2.27
CA GLY A 35 -5.73 -14.68 -1.25
C GLY A 35 -4.58 -13.67 -1.44
N ASN A 36 -3.84 -13.75 -2.54
CA ASN A 36 -2.73 -12.84 -2.87
C ASN A 36 -3.10 -11.36 -2.66
N GLY A 37 -4.22 -10.90 -3.23
CA GLY A 37 -4.62 -9.49 -3.10
C GLY A 37 -4.85 -9.03 -1.66
N ARG A 38 -5.34 -9.91 -0.77
CA ARG A 38 -5.46 -9.59 0.67
C ARG A 38 -4.08 -9.52 1.31
N ALA A 39 -3.26 -10.55 1.13
CA ALA A 39 -1.91 -10.62 1.71
C ALA A 39 -1.02 -9.45 1.26
N GLN A 40 -1.05 -9.10 -0.03
CA GLN A 40 -0.33 -7.97 -0.60
C GLN A 40 -0.75 -6.64 0.04
N ARG A 41 -2.07 -6.37 0.14
CA ARG A 41 -2.59 -5.12 0.74
C ARG A 41 -2.25 -4.98 2.22
N GLU A 42 -2.32 -6.07 2.98
CA GLU A 42 -1.92 -6.06 4.39
C GLU A 42 -0.42 -5.85 4.54
N PHE A 43 0.40 -6.54 3.74
CA PHE A 43 1.85 -6.37 3.76
C PHE A 43 2.27 -4.92 3.49
N VAL A 44 1.74 -4.29 2.43
CA VAL A 44 2.10 -2.89 2.13
C VAL A 44 1.53 -1.92 3.17
N ARG A 45 0.42 -2.24 3.84
CA ARG A 45 -0.10 -1.42 4.94
C ARG A 45 0.82 -1.47 6.16
N GLU A 46 1.34 -2.64 6.52
CA GLU A 46 2.33 -2.79 7.59
C GLU A 46 3.64 -2.08 7.24
N LEU A 47 4.08 -2.16 5.99
CA LEU A 47 5.26 -1.44 5.53
C LEU A 47 5.06 0.08 5.58
N ALA A 48 3.89 0.59 5.19
CA ALA A 48 3.53 2.00 5.35
C ALA A 48 3.51 2.41 6.82
N TYR A 49 2.88 1.61 7.67
CA TYR A 49 2.76 1.89 9.10
C TYR A 49 4.14 2.05 9.76
N LYS A 50 5.08 1.14 9.45
CA LYS A 50 6.48 1.23 9.92
C LYS A 50 7.19 2.50 9.48
N ASN A 51 6.74 3.13 8.40
CA ASN A 51 7.28 4.36 7.83
C ASN A 51 6.41 5.60 8.15
N SER A 52 5.55 5.53 9.17
CA SER A 52 4.69 6.64 9.63
C SER A 52 3.62 7.07 8.62
N TYR A 53 3.16 6.12 7.80
CA TYR A 53 2.08 6.31 6.84
C TYR A 53 0.96 5.28 7.04
N TRP A 54 -0.27 5.66 6.79
CA TRP A 54 -1.44 4.77 6.72
C TRP A 54 -1.90 4.66 5.28
N ILE A 55 -2.45 3.50 4.89
CA ILE A 55 -3.09 3.33 3.59
C ILE A 55 -4.59 3.14 3.81
N ASP A 56 -5.36 4.16 3.46
CA ASP A 56 -6.82 4.12 3.47
C ASP A 56 -7.36 3.53 2.16
N TRP A 57 -7.57 2.21 2.16
CA TRP A 57 -8.12 1.50 1.00
C TRP A 57 -9.58 1.85 0.69
N SER A 58 -10.30 2.54 1.58
CA SER A 58 -11.66 3.00 1.25
C SER A 58 -11.67 4.04 0.12
N LYS A 59 -10.53 4.70 -0.11
CA LYS A 59 -10.32 5.67 -1.21
C LYS A 59 -9.97 5.03 -2.55
N VAL A 60 -9.92 3.71 -2.63
CA VAL A 60 -9.55 2.97 -3.83
C VAL A 60 -10.57 1.88 -4.09
N SER A 61 -11.18 1.92 -5.26
CA SER A 61 -12.16 0.91 -5.64
C SER A 61 -11.48 -0.42 -5.99
N ARG A 62 -12.26 -1.50 -5.91
CA ARG A 62 -11.81 -2.83 -6.34
C ARG A 62 -11.43 -2.85 -7.83
N GLU A 63 -12.17 -2.12 -8.66
CA GLU A 63 -11.93 -2.03 -10.10
C GLU A 63 -10.60 -1.33 -10.41
N GLU A 64 -10.31 -0.20 -9.75
CA GLU A 64 -9.03 0.48 -9.89
C GLU A 64 -7.85 -0.42 -9.49
N LEU A 65 -7.99 -1.20 -8.41
CA LEU A 65 -6.97 -2.17 -8.01
C LEU A 65 -6.77 -3.27 -9.05
N TYR A 66 -7.84 -3.76 -9.68
CA TYR A 66 -7.75 -4.75 -10.74
C TYR A 66 -7.03 -4.20 -11.96
N GLN A 67 -7.40 -3.00 -12.41
CA GLN A 67 -6.76 -2.34 -13.54
C GLN A 67 -5.27 -2.09 -13.28
N ALA A 68 -4.92 -1.65 -12.07
CA ALA A 68 -3.52 -1.47 -11.68
C ALA A 68 -2.75 -2.80 -11.63
N SER A 69 -3.37 -3.86 -11.11
CA SER A 69 -2.79 -5.20 -11.05
C SER A 69 -2.56 -5.79 -12.45
N ASP A 70 -3.52 -5.63 -13.36
CA ASP A 70 -3.41 -6.06 -14.76
C ASP A 70 -2.30 -5.30 -15.50
N ALA A 71 -2.28 -3.96 -15.41
CA ALA A 71 -1.24 -3.14 -16.03
C ALA A 71 0.16 -3.50 -15.51
N SER A 72 0.29 -3.70 -14.20
CA SER A 72 1.52 -4.13 -13.54
C SER A 72 1.98 -5.50 -14.03
N PHE A 73 1.07 -6.48 -14.09
CA PHE A 73 1.43 -7.85 -14.48
C PHE A 73 1.75 -7.96 -15.98
N MET A 74 0.91 -7.37 -16.84
CA MET A 74 1.04 -7.52 -18.29
C MET A 74 2.17 -6.68 -18.89
N ARG A 75 2.47 -5.52 -18.29
CA ARG A 75 3.40 -4.53 -18.87
C ARG A 75 4.53 -4.11 -17.93
N GLY A 76 4.54 -4.58 -16.69
CA GLY A 76 5.43 -4.04 -15.66
C GLY A 76 5.10 -2.60 -15.27
N ASP A 77 3.95 -2.08 -15.70
CA ASP A 77 3.56 -0.68 -15.51
C ASP A 77 2.93 -0.47 -14.13
N ASN A 78 3.72 0.07 -13.20
CA ASN A 78 3.30 0.34 -11.83
C ASN A 78 2.74 1.77 -11.63
N THR A 79 2.56 2.56 -12.70
CA THR A 79 2.09 3.96 -12.59
C THR A 79 0.67 4.05 -12.03
N PHE A 80 -0.19 3.09 -12.35
CA PHE A 80 -1.54 3.01 -11.80
C PHE A 80 -1.49 2.74 -10.29
N PHE A 81 -0.67 1.79 -9.83
CA PHE A 81 -0.48 1.56 -8.39
C PHE A 81 0.02 2.82 -7.68
N GLU A 82 0.99 3.52 -8.26
CA GLU A 82 1.50 4.78 -7.69
C GLU A 82 0.39 5.83 -7.54
N LYS A 83 -0.44 6.02 -8.58
CA LYS A 83 -1.56 6.96 -8.54
C LYS A 83 -2.55 6.63 -7.42
N LEU A 84 -2.90 5.35 -7.27
CA LEU A 84 -3.82 4.90 -6.21
C LEU A 84 -3.20 5.10 -4.83
N LEU A 85 -1.92 4.75 -4.65
CA LEU A 85 -1.21 4.90 -3.39
C LEU A 85 -1.04 6.36 -2.98
N ARG A 86 -0.74 7.27 -3.92
CA ARG A 86 -0.68 8.72 -3.63
C ARG A 86 -2.01 9.26 -3.08
N ARG A 87 -3.14 8.73 -3.54
CA ARG A 87 -4.48 9.10 -3.07
C ARG A 87 -4.83 8.46 -1.72
N ALA A 88 -4.36 7.23 -1.50
CA ALA A 88 -4.71 6.43 -0.33
C ALA A 88 -3.77 6.63 0.88
N ILE A 89 -2.55 7.09 0.66
CA ILE A 89 -1.55 7.26 1.72
C ILE A 89 -1.83 8.55 2.50
N GLU A 90 -1.79 8.45 3.83
CA GLU A 90 -1.88 9.56 4.76
C GLU A 90 -0.75 9.49 5.79
N PRO A 91 -0.17 10.62 6.22
CA PRO A 91 0.76 10.62 7.35
C PRO A 91 0.03 10.21 8.63
N ILE A 92 0.71 9.42 9.46
CA ILE A 92 0.21 9.04 10.79
C ILE A 92 0.89 9.92 11.83
N ASP A 93 0.07 10.54 12.68
CA ASP A 93 0.50 11.05 13.96
C ASP A 93 0.63 9.87 14.95
N ARG A 94 1.86 9.42 15.22
CA ARG A 94 2.12 8.23 16.05
C ARG A 94 1.69 8.42 17.49
N ASP A 95 1.57 9.67 17.95
CA ASP A 95 1.14 9.98 19.31
C ASP A 95 -0.39 9.81 19.46
N LYS A 96 -1.12 9.60 18.35
CA LYS A 96 -2.59 9.50 18.32
C LYS A 96 -3.15 8.18 17.80
N LEU A 97 -2.34 7.18 17.46
CA LEU A 97 -2.85 5.95 16.84
C LEU A 97 -2.80 4.72 17.76
N PRO A 98 -3.92 3.97 17.94
CA PRO A 98 -3.87 2.65 18.54
C PRO A 98 -3.05 1.66 17.67
N PRO A 99 -2.53 0.57 18.26
CA PRO A 99 -1.68 -0.39 17.57
C PRO A 99 -2.39 -1.09 16.38
N PRO A 100 -1.62 -1.68 15.45
CA PRO A 100 -2.17 -2.37 14.28
C PRO A 100 -3.22 -3.41 14.68
N GLY A 101 -4.41 -3.34 14.07
CA GLY A 101 -5.54 -4.24 14.34
C GLY A 101 -6.75 -3.59 15.02
N ALA A 102 -6.61 -2.37 15.55
CA ALA A 102 -7.76 -1.62 16.08
C ALA A 102 -8.63 -1.07 14.93
N ARG A 103 -9.89 -1.52 14.84
CA ARG A 103 -10.88 -0.89 13.96
C ARG A 103 -11.08 0.56 14.40
N ARG A 104 -10.90 1.54 13.50
CA ARG A 104 -11.49 2.87 13.69
C ARG A 104 -13.01 2.70 13.68
N THR A 105 -13.65 2.75 14.84
CA THR A 105 -15.07 3.05 14.92
C THR A 105 -15.23 4.49 14.44
N LEU A 106 -15.64 4.65 13.18
CA LEU A 106 -16.15 5.93 12.72
C LEU A 106 -17.37 6.23 13.58
N ARG A 107 -17.25 7.18 14.52
CA ARG A 107 -18.40 7.83 15.11
C ARG A 107 -19.07 8.61 13.99
N VAL A 108 -20.13 8.05 13.44
CA VAL A 108 -21.16 8.81 12.74
C VAL A 108 -21.84 9.64 13.83
N THR A 109 -21.57 10.95 13.84
CA THR A 109 -22.42 11.95 14.50
C THR A 109 -23.61 12.25 13.62
#